data_AF-A0A922S9L6-F1
#
_entry.id   AF-A0A922S9L6-F1
#
_cell.length_a   1.000
_cell.length_b   1.000
_cell.length_c   1.000
_cell.angle_alpha   90.00
_cell.angle_beta   90.00
_cell.angle_gamma   90.00
#
_symmetry.space_group_name_H-M   'P 1'
#
loop_
_entity.id
_entity.type
_entity.pdbx_description
1 polymer ?
#
loop_
_entity_poly.entity_id
_entity_poly.type
_entity_poly.pdbx_seq_one_letter_code
_entity_poly.pdbx_strand_id
1 'polypeptide(L)'
;MIKHAAEIEKKQNELENKKLLGTVVQYGSVLQLLHVKSNKYLTVNKRLPALLEKNAMRVHLDANGNEGSWFYVMPFYKLRSTGDNVVVGDKVIMNPVNAGQQVLHVSSNHELPDNIGCMEVNVVNSSTSWKVTLFLEHKENQEEILKGGDVVRLFHAEQEKFLTMDEYQKRQHVFLRTTGRSSATAATSSKALWEIEVVQHDPCRGGAGHWNSIFRFKHLATGHYLAAEACNRPPLQHLCTHTWVHSTAIPIDKDEEKPVMSKGPFQETTDGEAFLKIEELYDPRYAAYKYIFRLCYRILRLSQQDYRKNQEYIAKHFGFMQKQIGYDILAEDTITALLHNNRKLLEKHITASEIETFVGLVRKNMKTWQSRFLDYLSDLCISNKKAIAVTQELICKSVLCANNSDILIETRLVSTKYEKSNTLDPDDSKYTVEEEVMLLWNNKKCSRLLSELAAEARADPGGQSAAILDYYRHQLDLFSNMCLNRQYLALNTLSPQLHIHLILKQVATLQAQAQAAVEEGCSALHPRCYWLANIPSSWTPSSRSSKYYR
;
A
#
# COMPACT_ATOMS: atom_id res chain seq x y z
N MET A 1 -5.79 -16.57 -21.82
CA MET A 1 -5.49 -17.97 -22.18
C MET A 1 -4.33 -18.53 -21.35
N ILE A 2 -3.06 -18.14 -21.59
CA ILE A 2 -1.88 -18.72 -20.90
C ILE A 2 -1.98 -18.72 -19.37
N LYS A 3 -2.36 -17.58 -18.74
CA LYS A 3 -2.53 -17.50 -17.28
C LYS A 3 -3.49 -18.57 -16.72
N HIS A 4 -4.59 -18.84 -17.45
CA HIS A 4 -5.59 -19.81 -17.03
C HIS A 4 -5.06 -21.26 -17.12
N ALA A 5 -4.25 -21.56 -18.15
CA ALA A 5 -3.59 -22.86 -18.26
C ALA A 5 -2.64 -23.12 -17.08
N ALA A 6 -1.81 -22.13 -16.72
CA ALA A 6 -0.91 -22.23 -15.55
C ALA A 6 -1.67 -22.36 -14.21
N GLU A 7 -2.84 -21.71 -14.07
CA GLU A 7 -3.71 -21.86 -12.90
C GLU A 7 -4.36 -23.27 -12.83
N ILE A 8 -4.64 -23.91 -13.97
CA ILE A 8 -5.13 -25.30 -14.03
C ILE A 8 -4.01 -26.29 -13.71
N GLU A 9 -2.84 -26.14 -14.34
CA GLU A 9 -1.66 -26.96 -14.10
C GLU A 9 -1.26 -26.96 -12.62
N LYS A 10 -1.24 -25.79 -11.97
CA LYS A 10 -0.97 -25.68 -10.53
C LYS A 10 -1.96 -26.50 -9.70
N LYS A 11 -3.26 -26.44 -10.00
CA LYS A 11 -4.29 -27.23 -9.30
C LYS A 11 -4.14 -28.73 -9.54
N GLN A 12 -3.74 -29.13 -10.74
CA GLN A 12 -3.46 -30.53 -11.05
C GLN A 12 -2.27 -31.05 -10.23
N ASN A 13 -1.18 -30.29 -10.16
CA ASN A 13 0.00 -30.63 -9.37
C ASN A 13 -0.33 -30.72 -7.86
N GLU A 14 -1.16 -29.81 -7.33
CA GLU A 14 -1.66 -29.89 -5.96
C GLU A 14 -2.53 -31.14 -5.70
N LEU A 15 -3.32 -31.58 -6.68
CA LEU A 15 -4.14 -32.79 -6.58
C LEU A 15 -3.29 -34.08 -6.66
N GLU A 16 -2.30 -34.12 -7.54
CA GLU A 16 -1.39 -35.28 -7.70
C GLU A 16 -0.47 -35.43 -6.49
N ASN A 17 0.09 -34.33 -5.97
CA ASN A 17 0.87 -34.36 -4.72
C ASN A 17 0.04 -34.90 -3.54
N LYS A 18 -1.26 -34.58 -3.46
CA LYS A 18 -2.16 -35.15 -2.44
C LYS A 18 -2.40 -36.66 -2.62
N LYS A 19 -2.40 -37.18 -3.84
CA LYS A 19 -2.53 -38.63 -4.12
C LYS A 19 -1.26 -39.41 -3.76
N LEU A 20 -0.08 -38.80 -3.93
CA LEU A 20 1.22 -39.41 -3.62
C LEU A 20 1.61 -39.34 -2.14
N LEU A 21 0.83 -38.63 -1.31
CA LEU A 21 1.09 -38.48 0.12
C LEU A 21 1.12 -39.86 0.83
N GLY A 22 2.21 -40.14 1.55
CA GLY A 22 2.41 -41.41 2.27
C GLY A 22 3.08 -42.51 1.45
N THR A 23 3.40 -42.28 0.17
CA THR A 23 4.25 -43.20 -0.61
C THR A 23 5.70 -43.18 -0.09
N VAL A 24 6.40 -44.32 -0.18
CA VAL A 24 7.79 -44.46 0.27
C VAL A 24 8.74 -43.99 -0.83
N VAL A 25 9.68 -43.12 -0.48
CA VAL A 25 10.72 -42.63 -1.39
C VAL A 25 11.78 -43.72 -1.63
N GLN A 26 12.14 -43.93 -2.89
CA GLN A 26 13.20 -44.82 -3.31
C GLN A 26 14.44 -44.05 -3.80
N TYR A 27 15.61 -44.64 -3.66
CA TYR A 27 16.84 -44.10 -4.23
C TYR A 27 16.75 -44.07 -5.76
N GLY A 28 17.07 -42.91 -6.36
CA GLY A 28 16.89 -42.62 -7.78
C GLY A 28 15.57 -41.95 -8.14
N SER A 29 14.61 -41.84 -7.22
CA SER A 29 13.42 -41.01 -7.42
C SER A 29 13.78 -39.52 -7.51
N VAL A 30 13.01 -38.77 -8.31
CA VAL A 30 13.08 -37.31 -8.38
C VAL A 30 12.18 -36.71 -7.29
N LEU A 31 12.73 -35.79 -6.50
CA LEU A 31 12.00 -35.02 -5.48
C LEU A 31 12.15 -33.51 -5.70
N GLN A 32 11.27 -32.76 -5.05
CA GLN A 32 11.41 -31.31 -4.85
C GLN A 32 11.46 -31.02 -3.35
N LEU A 33 12.32 -30.09 -2.93
CA LEU A 33 12.45 -29.69 -1.52
C LEU A 33 11.71 -28.37 -1.29
N LEU A 34 10.64 -28.39 -0.49
CA LEU A 34 9.90 -27.21 -0.07
C LEU A 34 10.38 -26.74 1.31
N HIS A 35 10.87 -25.51 1.42
CA HIS A 35 11.26 -24.93 2.70
C HIS A 35 10.03 -24.38 3.43
N VAL A 36 9.64 -25.05 4.53
CA VAL A 36 8.41 -24.80 5.30
C VAL A 36 8.25 -23.34 5.73
N LYS A 37 9.30 -22.72 6.30
CA LYS A 37 9.18 -21.35 6.87
C LYS A 37 9.03 -20.25 5.81
N SER A 38 9.59 -20.40 4.61
CA SER A 38 9.43 -19.41 3.53
C SER A 38 8.34 -19.78 2.51
N ASN A 39 7.85 -21.02 2.54
CA ASN A 39 7.00 -21.63 1.51
C ASN A 39 7.60 -21.44 0.10
N LYS A 40 8.87 -21.83 -0.07
CA LYS A 40 9.63 -21.73 -1.33
C LYS A 40 10.38 -23.02 -1.62
N TYR A 41 10.48 -23.39 -2.89
CA TYR A 41 11.24 -24.55 -3.34
C TYR A 41 12.73 -24.22 -3.44
N LEU A 42 13.58 -25.21 -3.13
CA LEU A 42 15.00 -25.15 -3.43
C LEU A 42 15.20 -25.32 -4.94
N THR A 43 15.95 -24.42 -5.57
CA THR A 43 16.07 -24.38 -7.03
C THR A 43 17.50 -24.03 -7.47
N VAL A 44 18.02 -24.79 -8.44
CA VAL A 44 19.33 -24.58 -9.07
C VAL A 44 19.17 -23.80 -10.37
N ASN A 45 19.89 -22.69 -10.52
CA ASN A 45 19.91 -21.90 -11.74
C ASN A 45 21.15 -22.24 -12.59
N LYS A 46 20.96 -23.06 -13.61
CA LYS A 46 22.04 -23.45 -14.56
C LYS A 46 22.63 -22.30 -15.38
N ARG A 47 21.92 -21.17 -15.50
CA ARG A 47 22.34 -20.01 -16.32
C ARG A 47 23.19 -19.00 -15.56
N LEU A 48 23.24 -19.07 -14.22
CA LEU A 48 23.94 -18.10 -13.38
C LEU A 48 24.94 -18.82 -12.45
N PRO A 49 26.20 -18.36 -12.37
CA PRO A 49 27.14 -18.86 -11.37
C PRO A 49 26.71 -18.44 -9.96
N ALA A 50 27.21 -19.15 -8.95
CA ALA A 50 27.05 -18.78 -7.54
C ALA A 50 27.64 -17.38 -7.26
N LEU A 51 27.34 -16.80 -6.10
CA LEU A 51 27.72 -15.41 -5.79
C LEU A 51 29.20 -15.30 -5.42
N LEU A 52 29.73 -16.27 -4.67
CA LEU A 52 31.13 -16.32 -4.28
C LEU A 52 31.89 -17.33 -5.15
N GLU A 53 31.38 -18.57 -5.23
CA GLU A 53 32.06 -19.65 -5.96
C GLU A 53 31.73 -19.65 -7.46
N LYS A 54 32.48 -18.88 -8.26
CA LYS A 54 32.21 -18.65 -9.69
C LYS A 54 32.16 -19.91 -10.58
N ASN A 55 32.78 -21.01 -10.16
CA ASN A 55 32.79 -22.31 -10.82
C ASN A 55 31.57 -23.20 -10.48
N ALA A 56 30.74 -22.79 -9.51
CA ALA A 56 29.54 -23.51 -9.09
C ALA A 56 28.27 -22.86 -9.66
N MET A 57 27.19 -23.65 -9.82
CA MET A 57 25.87 -23.13 -10.20
C MET A 57 25.16 -22.53 -8.98
N ARG A 58 24.39 -21.46 -9.20
CA ARG A 58 23.66 -20.76 -8.13
C ARG A 58 22.47 -21.57 -7.62
N VAL A 59 22.38 -21.71 -6.30
CA VAL A 59 21.18 -22.20 -5.61
C VAL A 59 20.40 -21.01 -5.08
N HIS A 60 19.07 -21.07 -5.14
CA HIS A 60 18.17 -20.04 -4.64
C HIS A 60 16.82 -20.64 -4.23
N LEU A 61 16.00 -19.84 -3.54
CA LEU A 61 14.64 -20.22 -3.13
C LEU A 61 13.61 -19.55 -4.04
N ASP A 62 12.88 -20.33 -4.82
CA ASP A 62 11.81 -19.86 -5.72
C ASP A 62 10.41 -20.13 -5.15
N ALA A 63 9.46 -19.23 -5.40
CA ALA A 63 8.12 -19.31 -4.80
C ALA A 63 7.20 -20.35 -5.45
N ASN A 64 7.36 -20.59 -6.76
CA ASN A 64 6.54 -21.58 -7.49
C ASN A 64 7.33 -22.85 -7.83
N GLY A 65 8.66 -22.76 -7.88
CA GLY A 65 9.51 -23.83 -8.39
C GLY A 65 9.54 -23.84 -9.92
N ASN A 66 10.56 -24.50 -10.45
CA ASN A 66 10.75 -24.76 -11.89
C ASN A 66 11.59 -26.03 -12.09
N GLU A 67 11.90 -26.38 -13.34
CA GLU A 67 12.69 -27.56 -13.73
C GLU A 67 14.03 -27.71 -12.97
N GLY A 68 14.65 -26.59 -12.55
CA GLY A 68 15.85 -26.59 -11.72
C GLY A 68 15.64 -26.99 -10.25
N SER A 69 14.41 -27.32 -9.85
CA SER A 69 14.02 -27.71 -8.48
C SER A 69 13.90 -29.23 -8.32
N TRP A 70 14.12 -29.98 -9.41
CA TRP A 70 14.11 -31.44 -9.42
C TRP A 70 15.48 -31.99 -8.99
N PHE A 71 15.49 -32.82 -7.94
CA PHE A 71 16.69 -33.48 -7.43
C PHE A 71 16.50 -35.00 -7.38
N TYR A 72 17.47 -35.74 -7.91
CA TYR A 72 17.65 -37.15 -7.63
C TYR A 72 18.23 -37.34 -6.23
N VAL A 73 17.62 -38.23 -5.45
CA VAL A 73 18.19 -38.71 -4.17
C VAL A 73 18.99 -39.97 -4.44
N MET A 74 20.31 -39.92 -4.24
CA MET A 74 21.21 -41.07 -4.42
C MET A 74 21.89 -41.48 -3.10
N PRO A 75 22.22 -42.77 -2.89
CA PRO A 75 22.87 -43.21 -1.66
C PRO A 75 24.34 -42.75 -1.66
N PHE A 76 24.83 -42.18 -0.57
CA PHE A 76 26.24 -41.80 -0.45
C PHE A 76 27.16 -43.02 -0.27
N TYR A 77 26.69 -44.04 0.46
CA TYR A 77 27.40 -45.30 0.68
C TYR A 77 26.85 -46.41 -0.19
N LYS A 78 27.73 -47.29 -0.70
CA LYS A 78 27.38 -48.46 -1.53
C LYS A 78 26.65 -49.60 -0.78
N LEU A 79 26.08 -49.34 0.40
CA LEU A 79 25.24 -50.30 1.14
C LEU A 79 23.83 -50.43 0.54
N ARG A 80 23.40 -49.44 -0.25
CA ARG A 80 22.11 -49.41 -0.95
C ARG A 80 22.32 -49.06 -2.42
N SER A 81 21.37 -49.46 -3.25
CA SER A 81 21.35 -49.22 -4.70
C SER A 81 20.09 -48.45 -5.11
N THR A 82 20.08 -47.98 -6.36
CA THR A 82 18.89 -47.39 -7.00
C THR A 82 17.72 -48.37 -6.94
N GLY A 83 16.55 -47.90 -6.50
CA GLY A 83 15.35 -48.72 -6.25
C GLY A 83 15.14 -49.13 -4.79
N ASP A 84 16.19 -49.10 -3.94
CA ASP A 84 16.02 -49.36 -2.51
C ASP A 84 15.26 -48.22 -1.82
N ASN A 85 14.51 -48.53 -0.77
CA ASN A 85 13.82 -47.53 0.05
C ASN A 85 14.83 -46.66 0.82
N VAL A 86 14.58 -45.35 0.86
CA VAL A 86 15.37 -44.39 1.65
C VAL A 86 15.03 -44.53 3.13
N VAL A 87 16.05 -44.66 3.99
CA VAL A 87 15.87 -44.83 5.44
C VAL A 87 16.29 -43.57 6.20
N VAL A 88 15.53 -43.22 7.25
CA VAL A 88 15.82 -42.07 8.12
C VAL A 88 17.19 -42.27 8.78
N GLY A 89 18.01 -41.22 8.75
CA GLY A 89 19.38 -41.23 9.27
C GLY A 89 20.45 -41.60 8.25
N ASP A 90 20.08 -42.12 7.07
CA ASP A 90 21.01 -42.38 5.97
C ASP A 90 21.69 -41.09 5.49
N LYS A 91 22.89 -41.25 4.92
CA LYS A 91 23.59 -40.20 4.19
C LYS A 91 23.26 -40.30 2.70
N VAL A 92 22.74 -39.22 2.13
CA VAL A 92 22.31 -39.12 0.73
C VAL A 92 23.10 -38.05 -0.02
N ILE A 93 23.10 -38.16 -1.34
CA ILE A 93 23.61 -37.17 -2.29
C ILE A 93 22.40 -36.60 -3.03
N MET A 94 22.32 -35.27 -3.11
CA MET A 94 21.27 -34.56 -3.84
C MET A 94 21.83 -34.07 -5.17
N ASN A 95 21.44 -34.72 -6.28
CA ASN A 95 21.89 -34.37 -7.63
C ASN A 95 20.74 -33.69 -8.41
N PRO A 96 20.81 -32.39 -8.73
CA PRO A 96 19.81 -31.72 -9.56
C PRO A 96 19.79 -32.26 -10.99
N VAL A 97 18.61 -32.65 -11.48
CA VAL A 97 18.40 -33.33 -12.78
C VAL A 97 19.13 -32.63 -13.93
N ASN A 98 19.11 -31.29 -13.92
CA ASN A 98 19.61 -30.48 -15.03
C ASN A 98 21.12 -30.15 -14.96
N ALA A 99 21.85 -30.52 -13.90
CA ALA A 99 23.29 -30.21 -13.75
C ALA A 99 24.24 -31.40 -14.00
N GLY A 100 23.73 -32.56 -14.42
CA GLY A 100 24.54 -33.72 -14.82
C GLY A 100 25.13 -34.49 -13.62
N GLN A 101 26.43 -34.37 -13.38
CA GLN A 101 27.14 -35.03 -12.27
C GLN A 101 27.47 -34.09 -11.10
N GLN A 102 27.11 -32.80 -11.18
CA GLN A 102 27.32 -31.85 -10.10
C GLN A 102 26.26 -32.03 -9.01
N VAL A 103 26.63 -31.87 -7.74
CA VAL A 103 25.77 -32.15 -6.60
C VAL A 103 25.64 -30.93 -5.68
N LEU A 104 24.62 -30.92 -4.84
CA LEU A 104 24.44 -29.88 -3.82
C LEU A 104 25.57 -29.93 -2.79
N HIS A 105 26.32 -28.84 -2.66
CA HIS A 105 27.53 -28.69 -1.84
C HIS A 105 27.40 -27.48 -0.90
N VAL A 106 28.06 -27.55 0.26
CA VAL A 106 28.28 -26.41 1.15
C VAL A 106 29.73 -25.98 0.98
N SER A 107 29.95 -24.79 0.42
CA SER A 107 31.31 -24.33 0.11
C SER A 107 32.11 -24.10 1.39
N SER A 108 33.29 -24.71 1.51
CA SER A 108 34.07 -24.69 2.76
C SER A 108 34.88 -23.40 2.97
N ASN A 109 35.11 -22.63 1.90
CA ASN A 109 36.04 -21.48 1.90
C ASN A 109 35.36 -20.14 1.53
N HIS A 110 34.05 -20.14 1.31
CA HIS A 110 33.29 -18.99 0.84
C HIS A 110 32.23 -18.58 1.89
N GLU A 111 32.70 -17.82 2.87
CA GLU A 111 31.88 -17.20 3.91
C GLU A 111 31.17 -15.95 3.36
N LEU A 112 29.91 -15.73 3.77
CA LEU A 112 29.10 -14.61 3.32
C LEU A 112 29.55 -13.29 3.97
N PRO A 113 29.83 -12.21 3.20
CA PRO A 113 30.36 -10.96 3.75
C PRO A 113 29.33 -10.16 4.57
N ASP A 114 28.05 -10.47 4.45
CA ASP A 114 26.95 -9.86 5.22
C ASP A 114 26.56 -10.68 6.46
N ASN A 115 26.93 -11.96 6.53
CA ASN A 115 26.57 -12.88 7.61
C ASN A 115 27.77 -13.74 8.04
N ILE A 116 28.55 -13.22 8.99
CA ILE A 116 29.70 -13.92 9.58
C ILE A 116 29.26 -15.28 10.15
N GLY A 117 29.99 -16.34 9.80
CA GLY A 117 29.70 -17.74 10.14
C GLY A 117 28.76 -18.47 9.17
N CYS A 118 28.21 -17.80 8.16
CA CYS A 118 27.34 -18.44 7.15
C CYS A 118 28.10 -18.72 5.85
N MET A 119 28.01 -19.97 5.36
CA MET A 119 28.69 -20.43 4.14
C MET A 119 27.73 -20.49 2.95
N GLU A 120 28.20 -20.19 1.74
CA GLU A 120 27.39 -20.34 0.52
C GLU A 120 27.10 -21.82 0.20
N VAL A 121 25.82 -22.13 -0.05
CA VAL A 121 25.39 -23.43 -0.59
C VAL A 121 25.25 -23.30 -2.10
N ASN A 122 25.92 -24.18 -2.85
CA ASN A 122 25.99 -24.13 -4.31
C ASN A 122 25.92 -25.53 -4.93
N VAL A 123 26.05 -25.62 -6.26
CA VAL A 123 26.12 -26.91 -6.98
C VAL A 123 27.42 -27.01 -7.76
N VAL A 124 28.24 -28.00 -7.40
CA VAL A 124 29.56 -28.27 -7.99
C VAL A 124 29.87 -29.77 -7.89
N ASN A 125 30.89 -30.26 -8.60
CA ASN A 125 31.33 -31.65 -8.46
C ASN A 125 32.14 -31.80 -7.16
N SER A 126 31.52 -32.36 -6.11
CA SER A 126 32.08 -32.49 -4.76
C SER A 126 31.49 -33.70 -4.03
N SER A 127 32.22 -34.29 -3.09
CA SER A 127 31.78 -35.49 -2.34
C SER A 127 30.98 -35.14 -1.08
N THR A 128 29.93 -34.32 -1.22
CA THR A 128 29.12 -33.85 -0.08
C THR A 128 28.02 -34.84 0.27
N SER A 129 27.91 -35.19 1.56
CA SER A 129 26.89 -36.08 2.10
C SER A 129 25.89 -35.32 2.97
N TRP A 130 24.59 -35.45 2.68
CA TRP A 130 23.50 -34.87 3.46
C TRP A 130 22.87 -35.95 4.34
N LYS A 131 22.75 -35.72 5.66
CA LYS A 131 22.08 -36.67 6.57
C LYS A 131 20.60 -36.30 6.69
N VAL A 132 19.70 -37.20 6.32
CA VAL A 132 18.26 -36.97 6.45
C VAL A 132 17.80 -37.31 7.87
N THR A 133 17.37 -36.32 8.64
CA THR A 133 16.78 -36.50 9.98
C THR A 133 15.27 -36.26 9.94
N LEU A 134 14.48 -37.19 10.49
CA LEU A 134 13.04 -37.04 10.57
C LEU A 134 12.67 -35.99 11.62
N PHE A 135 12.02 -34.91 11.18
CA PHE A 135 11.37 -33.96 12.10
C PHE A 135 10.00 -34.51 12.52
N LEU A 136 9.04 -34.56 11.60
CA LEU A 136 7.63 -34.94 11.82
C LEU A 136 7.21 -36.05 10.84
N GLU A 137 6.43 -37.04 11.27
CA GLU A 137 5.87 -38.07 10.36
C GLU A 137 4.63 -37.55 9.60
N HIS A 138 4.47 -37.93 8.33
CA HIS A 138 3.31 -37.55 7.52
C HIS A 138 1.94 -37.93 8.14
N LYS A 139 1.86 -39.04 8.91
CA LYS A 139 0.64 -39.47 9.60
C LYS A 139 0.29 -38.61 10.82
N GLU A 140 1.31 -38.09 11.50
CA GLU A 140 1.20 -37.16 12.63
C GLU A 140 0.84 -35.73 12.14
N ASN A 141 1.09 -35.42 10.87
CA ASN A 141 0.87 -34.10 10.28
C ASN A 141 -0.61 -33.80 9.92
N GLN A 142 -1.55 -33.98 10.86
CA GLN A 142 -2.98 -33.70 10.68
C GLN A 142 -3.30 -32.24 11.07
N GLU A 143 -4.04 -31.49 10.25
CA GLU A 143 -4.31 -30.05 10.51
C GLU A 143 -5.10 -29.78 11.80
N GLU A 144 -5.85 -30.77 12.31
CA GLU A 144 -6.65 -30.67 13.53
C GLU A 144 -5.86 -30.91 14.83
N ILE A 145 -4.62 -31.41 14.73
CA ILE A 145 -3.78 -31.80 15.88
C ILE A 145 -2.63 -30.81 16.05
N LEU A 146 -2.36 -30.42 17.30
CA LEU A 146 -1.25 -29.54 17.67
C LEU A 146 0.12 -30.24 17.55
N LYS A 147 1.10 -29.61 16.91
CA LYS A 147 2.42 -30.19 16.60
C LYS A 147 3.57 -29.32 17.07
N GLY A 148 4.76 -29.93 17.15
CA GLY A 148 6.01 -29.18 17.23
C GLY A 148 6.22 -28.32 15.98
N GLY A 149 6.45 -27.02 16.19
CA GLY A 149 6.59 -26.00 15.14
C GLY A 149 5.34 -25.15 14.90
N ASP A 150 4.18 -25.52 15.46
CA ASP A 150 2.96 -24.73 15.32
C ASP A 150 3.05 -23.41 16.11
N VAL A 151 2.44 -22.36 15.56
CA VAL A 151 2.42 -21.02 16.17
C VAL A 151 1.02 -20.68 16.64
N VAL A 152 0.86 -20.56 17.96
CA VAL A 152 -0.44 -20.27 18.61
C VAL A 152 -0.46 -18.91 19.30
N ARG A 153 -1.65 -18.50 19.74
CA ARG A 153 -1.84 -17.42 20.71
C ARG A 153 -2.51 -17.97 21.96
N LEU A 154 -1.94 -17.71 23.12
CA LEU A 154 -2.53 -18.11 24.40
C LEU A 154 -3.53 -17.03 24.85
N PHE A 155 -4.80 -17.42 24.97
CA PHE A 155 -5.91 -16.54 25.36
C PHE A 155 -6.46 -16.96 26.71
N HIS A 156 -6.50 -16.04 27.67
CA HIS A 156 -7.02 -16.26 29.00
C HIS A 156 -8.54 -16.10 29.01
N ALA A 157 -9.28 -17.18 29.27
CA ALA A 157 -10.75 -17.19 29.21
C ALA A 157 -11.39 -16.17 30.17
N GLU A 158 -11.05 -16.20 31.46
CA GLU A 158 -11.76 -15.39 32.48
C GLU A 158 -11.55 -13.88 32.36
N GLN A 159 -10.36 -13.43 31.94
CA GLN A 159 -10.04 -12.00 31.79
C GLN A 159 -10.19 -11.49 30.35
N GLU A 160 -10.46 -12.39 29.41
CA GLU A 160 -10.50 -12.12 27.97
C GLU A 160 -9.24 -11.38 27.44
N LYS A 161 -8.05 -11.90 27.74
CA LYS A 161 -6.76 -11.28 27.34
C LYS A 161 -5.80 -12.25 26.68
N PHE A 162 -5.03 -11.75 25.73
CA PHE A 162 -3.90 -12.50 25.15
C PHE A 162 -2.64 -12.37 26.02
N LEU A 163 -1.90 -13.48 26.16
CA LEU A 163 -0.56 -13.48 26.72
C LEU A 163 0.43 -12.91 25.69
N THR A 164 1.12 -11.84 26.06
CA THR A 164 2.10 -11.15 25.22
C THR A 164 3.42 -10.98 25.93
N MET A 165 4.50 -10.85 25.16
CA MET A 165 5.80 -10.42 25.69
C MET A 165 6.24 -9.14 24.99
N ASP A 166 6.72 -8.17 25.76
CA ASP A 166 7.23 -6.91 25.23
C ASP A 166 8.37 -6.35 26.09
N GLU A 167 9.13 -5.43 25.53
CA GLU A 167 10.20 -4.73 26.24
C GLU A 167 9.64 -3.55 27.04
N TYR A 168 9.86 -3.57 28.35
CA TYR A 168 9.55 -2.47 29.26
C TYR A 168 10.77 -2.21 30.15
N GLN A 169 11.14 -0.93 30.32
CA GLN A 169 12.35 -0.52 31.08
C GLN A 169 13.63 -1.29 30.71
N LYS A 170 13.85 -1.56 29.41
CA LYS A 170 14.98 -2.36 28.86
C LYS A 170 15.03 -3.83 29.33
N ARG A 171 13.90 -4.39 29.77
CA ARG A 171 13.75 -5.81 30.15
C ARG A 171 12.56 -6.41 29.40
N GLN A 172 12.66 -7.69 29.06
CA GLN A 172 11.55 -8.43 28.46
C GLN A 172 10.58 -8.86 29.56
N HIS A 173 9.31 -8.48 29.43
CA HIS A 173 8.26 -8.82 30.39
C HIS A 173 7.13 -9.57 29.70
N VAL A 174 6.69 -10.67 30.32
CA VAL A 174 5.50 -11.44 29.90
C VAL A 174 4.30 -10.96 30.72
N PHE A 175 3.19 -10.62 30.06
CA PHE A 175 1.99 -10.08 30.70
C PHE A 175 0.72 -10.37 29.89
N LEU A 176 -0.44 -10.26 30.53
CA LEU A 176 -1.74 -10.28 29.85
C LEU A 176 -2.10 -8.89 29.33
N ARG A 177 -2.25 -8.76 28.02
CA ARG A 177 -2.54 -7.47 27.38
C ARG A 177 -4.00 -7.08 27.49
N THR A 178 -4.31 -6.05 28.27
CA THR A 178 -5.63 -5.40 28.28
C THR A 178 -5.88 -4.70 26.93
N THR A 179 -7.12 -4.81 26.41
CA THR A 179 -7.54 -4.20 25.14
C THR A 179 -8.78 -3.33 25.33
N GLY A 180 -8.84 -2.20 24.63
CA GLY A 180 -10.02 -1.32 24.59
C GLY A 180 -10.95 -1.60 23.40
N ARG A 181 -10.85 -2.78 22.77
CA ARG A 181 -11.76 -3.22 21.70
C ARG A 181 -12.99 -3.89 22.31
N SER A 182 -14.14 -3.76 21.65
CA SER A 182 -15.40 -4.44 22.05
C SER A 182 -15.33 -5.96 21.97
N SER A 183 -14.43 -6.50 21.14
CA SER A 183 -14.10 -7.92 21.08
C SER A 183 -12.64 -8.12 21.45
N ALA A 184 -12.40 -8.95 22.47
CA ALA A 184 -11.07 -9.33 22.90
C ALA A 184 -10.31 -10.17 21.86
N THR A 185 -10.99 -11.15 21.25
CA THR A 185 -10.40 -12.05 20.24
C THR A 185 -9.95 -11.30 18.98
N ALA A 186 -10.61 -10.19 18.64
CA ALA A 186 -10.18 -9.30 17.57
C ALA A 186 -8.85 -8.56 17.86
N ALA A 187 -8.33 -8.55 19.09
CA ALA A 187 -7.12 -7.81 19.49
C ALA A 187 -5.80 -8.53 19.17
N THR A 188 -5.67 -9.04 17.94
CA THR A 188 -4.46 -9.77 17.50
C THR A 188 -3.21 -8.87 17.46
N SER A 189 -2.08 -9.48 17.82
CA SER A 189 -0.74 -8.88 17.76
C SER A 189 0.28 -9.93 17.29
N SER A 190 1.40 -9.48 16.74
CA SER A 190 2.59 -10.32 16.48
C SER A 190 3.36 -10.67 17.76
N LYS A 191 3.35 -9.78 18.77
CA LYS A 191 3.93 -9.98 20.12
C LYS A 191 3.14 -10.95 21.03
N ALA A 192 2.18 -11.67 20.45
CA ALA A 192 1.32 -12.66 21.12
C ALA A 192 1.54 -14.08 20.55
N LEU A 193 2.52 -14.25 19.65
CA LEU A 193 2.76 -15.47 18.90
C LEU A 193 3.79 -16.34 19.62
N TRP A 194 3.40 -17.57 19.91
CA TRP A 194 4.22 -18.55 20.61
C TRP A 194 4.40 -19.78 19.70
N GLU A 195 5.65 -20.05 19.29
CA GLU A 195 6.08 -21.29 18.63
C GLU A 195 6.10 -22.39 19.71
N ILE A 196 5.43 -23.52 19.43
CA ILE A 196 5.37 -24.67 20.33
C ILE A 196 6.46 -25.66 19.95
N GLU A 197 7.29 -26.05 20.92
CA GLU A 197 8.26 -27.14 20.77
C GLU A 197 7.79 -28.32 21.64
N VAL A 198 7.37 -29.42 20.99
CA VAL A 198 7.06 -30.70 21.66
C VAL A 198 8.39 -31.39 21.97
N VAL A 199 8.71 -31.51 23.25
CA VAL A 199 9.99 -32.09 23.69
C VAL A 199 9.97 -33.59 23.46
N GLN A 200 10.91 -34.06 22.65
CA GLN A 200 11.18 -35.46 22.37
C GLN A 200 12.58 -35.83 22.89
N HIS A 201 12.88 -37.14 22.96
CA HIS A 201 14.22 -37.63 23.31
C HIS A 201 15.29 -37.13 22.31
N ASP A 202 14.95 -37.11 21.02
CA ASP A 202 15.85 -36.67 19.96
C ASP A 202 15.66 -35.18 19.66
N PRO A 203 16.70 -34.32 19.81
CA PRO A 203 16.56 -32.87 19.64
C PRO A 203 16.09 -32.40 18.26
N CYS A 204 16.23 -33.26 17.23
CA CYS A 204 15.83 -32.96 15.86
C CYS A 204 14.42 -33.45 15.49
N ARG A 205 13.69 -34.11 16.41
CA ARG A 205 12.36 -34.66 16.16
C ARG A 205 11.27 -33.76 16.76
N GLY A 206 10.34 -33.31 15.93
CA GLY A 206 9.12 -32.62 16.32
C GLY A 206 7.91 -33.52 16.09
N GLY A 207 7.28 -34.00 17.16
CA GLY A 207 6.10 -34.86 17.06
C GLY A 207 4.77 -34.10 17.09
N ALA A 208 3.68 -34.82 16.83
CA ALA A 208 2.37 -34.42 17.34
C ALA A 208 2.39 -34.34 18.88
N GLY A 209 1.67 -33.37 19.45
CA GLY A 209 1.54 -33.19 20.89
C GLY A 209 0.50 -34.14 21.47
N HIS A 210 0.91 -35.00 22.40
CA HIS A 210 -0.01 -35.81 23.21
C HIS A 210 -0.23 -35.15 24.58
N TRP A 211 -1.31 -35.49 25.27
CA TRP A 211 -1.66 -34.92 26.59
C TRP A 211 -0.60 -35.11 27.68
N ASN A 212 0.25 -36.14 27.54
CA ASN A 212 1.36 -36.45 28.43
C ASN A 212 2.73 -35.94 27.91
N SER A 213 2.76 -35.25 26.76
CA SER A 213 3.99 -34.68 26.21
C SER A 213 4.42 -33.43 27.01
N ILE A 214 5.73 -33.18 27.05
CA ILE A 214 6.28 -31.96 27.61
C ILE A 214 6.34 -30.91 26.50
N PHE A 215 5.75 -29.74 26.73
CA PHE A 215 5.73 -28.63 25.78
C PHE A 215 6.62 -27.49 26.25
N ARG A 216 7.32 -26.84 25.32
CA ARG A 216 7.98 -25.54 25.52
C ARG A 216 7.30 -24.49 24.65
N PHE A 217 7.12 -23.31 25.21
CA PHE A 217 6.58 -22.15 24.48
C PHE A 217 7.70 -21.15 24.23
N LYS A 218 7.85 -20.72 22.99
CA LYS A 218 8.93 -19.84 22.54
C LYS A 218 8.34 -18.63 21.84
N HIS A 219 8.70 -17.43 22.28
CA HIS A 219 8.14 -16.21 21.72
C HIS A 219 8.70 -15.93 20.33
N LEU A 220 7.84 -15.99 19.31
CA LEU A 220 8.24 -16.01 17.89
C LEU A 220 9.10 -14.80 17.50
N ALA A 221 8.81 -13.61 18.06
CA ALA A 221 9.50 -12.38 17.67
C ALA A 221 10.89 -12.20 18.29
N THR A 222 11.24 -12.96 19.35
CA THR A 222 12.48 -12.74 20.13
C THR A 222 13.28 -14.00 20.42
N GLY A 223 12.75 -15.20 20.17
CA GLY A 223 13.41 -16.48 20.46
C GLY A 223 13.47 -16.91 21.93
N HIS A 224 13.13 -16.05 22.89
CA HIS A 224 13.08 -16.42 24.32
C HIS A 224 11.99 -17.46 24.62
N TYR A 225 12.27 -18.32 25.60
CA TYR A 225 11.33 -19.31 26.12
C TYR A 225 10.52 -18.75 27.29
N LEU A 226 9.25 -19.16 27.38
CA LEU A 226 8.43 -18.92 28.56
C LEU A 226 8.89 -19.83 29.70
N ALA A 227 9.30 -19.23 30.82
CA ALA A 227 9.64 -19.93 32.05
C ALA A 227 9.05 -19.19 33.25
N ALA A 228 8.83 -19.91 34.35
CA ALA A 228 8.43 -19.32 35.62
C ALA A 228 9.66 -19.29 36.56
N GLU A 229 10.09 -18.09 36.94
CA GLU A 229 11.11 -17.89 37.96
C GLU A 229 10.45 -17.79 39.36
N ALA A 230 11.15 -18.25 40.39
CA ALA A 230 10.67 -18.18 41.77
C ALA A 230 10.67 -16.73 42.28
N CYS A 231 9.56 -16.03 42.08
CA CYS A 231 9.29 -14.79 42.80
C CYS A 231 9.12 -15.10 44.30
N ASN A 232 9.55 -14.19 45.19
CA ASN A 232 9.51 -14.37 46.66
C ASN A 232 8.09 -14.34 47.29
N ARG A 233 7.05 -14.77 46.54
CA ARG A 233 5.67 -14.99 47.01
C ARG A 233 5.07 -16.23 46.34
N PRO A 234 4.25 -17.03 47.05
CA PRO A 234 3.99 -18.42 46.71
C PRO A 234 3.23 -18.63 45.38
N PRO A 235 3.48 -19.76 44.69
CA PRO A 235 3.79 -19.70 43.26
C PRO A 235 2.79 -20.40 42.29
N LEU A 236 3.17 -20.38 41.01
CA LEU A 236 2.41 -20.77 39.82
C LEU A 236 3.08 -21.95 39.05
N GLN A 237 2.38 -22.90 38.39
CA GLN A 237 2.97 -24.21 38.04
C GLN A 237 4.11 -24.13 37.03
N HIS A 238 5.23 -24.73 37.41
CA HIS A 238 6.35 -25.08 36.57
C HIS A 238 6.64 -26.57 36.80
N LEU A 239 7.11 -27.30 35.79
CA LEU A 239 7.46 -28.71 35.96
C LEU A 239 8.59 -28.90 36.99
N CYS A 240 9.40 -27.87 37.21
CA CYS A 240 10.45 -27.85 38.23
C CYS A 240 10.01 -27.26 39.60
N THR A 241 8.76 -26.79 39.78
CA THR A 241 8.27 -26.18 41.04
C THR A 241 6.88 -26.64 41.52
N HIS A 242 6.15 -27.49 40.78
CA HIS A 242 4.90 -28.16 41.20
C HIS A 242 3.66 -27.31 41.57
N THR A 243 3.64 -26.02 41.28
CA THR A 243 2.65 -25.03 41.76
C THR A 243 1.37 -24.88 40.89
N TRP A 244 0.64 -23.75 40.76
CA TRP A 244 -0.55 -23.63 39.84
C TRP A 244 -0.71 -22.25 39.16
N VAL A 245 -0.68 -22.12 37.81
CA VAL A 245 -0.68 -20.78 37.15
C VAL A 245 -2.03 -20.07 37.23
N HIS A 246 -2.02 -18.88 37.84
CA HIS A 246 -3.15 -18.01 38.11
C HIS A 246 -2.85 -16.60 37.61
N SER A 247 -3.80 -15.96 36.96
CA SER A 247 -3.63 -14.56 36.57
C SER A 247 -3.82 -13.63 37.76
N THR A 248 -2.90 -12.69 37.94
CA THR A 248 -3.04 -11.60 38.92
C THR A 248 -3.49 -10.32 38.25
N ALA A 249 -4.44 -9.60 38.85
CA ALA A 249 -4.91 -8.30 38.35
C ALA A 249 -3.95 -7.12 38.64
N ILE A 250 -2.69 -7.39 39.01
CA ILE A 250 -1.70 -6.36 39.38
C ILE A 250 -1.00 -5.89 38.10
N PRO A 251 -1.17 -4.62 37.67
CA PRO A 251 -0.42 -4.07 36.55
C PRO A 251 1.07 -3.93 36.89
N ILE A 252 1.92 -4.08 35.88
CA ILE A 252 3.37 -3.82 35.95
C ILE A 252 3.62 -2.30 35.88
N ASP A 253 2.70 -1.59 35.24
CA ASP A 253 2.69 -0.22 34.77
C ASP A 253 1.94 0.75 35.70
N LYS A 254 2.15 0.63 37.02
CA LYS A 254 1.39 1.36 38.06
C LYS A 254 1.46 2.89 37.98
N ASP A 255 2.48 3.43 37.33
CA ASP A 255 2.80 4.86 37.33
C ASP A 255 2.37 5.60 36.04
N GLU A 256 1.73 4.92 35.07
CA GLU A 256 1.23 5.55 33.83
C GLU A 256 -0.30 5.52 33.71
N GLU A 257 -0.94 6.68 33.50
CA GLU A 257 -2.40 6.86 33.59
C GLU A 257 -3.22 6.24 32.43
N LYS A 258 -2.54 5.61 31.44
CA LYS A 258 -3.04 4.65 30.43
C LYS A 258 -1.95 4.36 29.37
N PRO A 259 -1.09 3.35 29.56
CA PRO A 259 -0.08 3.02 28.56
C PRO A 259 -0.64 2.18 27.41
N VAL A 260 -0.60 2.74 26.20
CA VAL A 260 -0.52 1.95 24.95
C VAL A 260 0.66 2.49 24.16
N MET A 261 1.86 2.29 24.74
CA MET A 261 3.12 2.87 24.28
C MET A 261 3.60 2.26 22.96
N SER A 262 4.09 3.14 22.08
CA SER A 262 5.03 2.79 21.01
C SER A 262 5.88 4.02 20.70
N LYS A 263 7.16 4.01 21.11
CA LYS A 263 8.18 4.88 20.53
C LYS A 263 8.68 4.21 19.24
N GLY A 264 8.79 4.99 18.17
CA GLY A 264 9.38 4.54 16.91
C GLY A 264 10.85 4.98 16.78
N PRO A 265 11.60 4.41 15.82
CA PRO A 265 13.07 4.44 15.82
C PRO A 265 13.70 5.68 15.15
N PHE A 266 12.92 6.66 14.72
CA PHE A 266 13.44 7.84 14.00
C PHE A 266 13.84 8.95 14.96
N GLN A 267 15.05 8.83 15.52
CA GLN A 267 15.80 10.01 15.98
C GLN A 267 16.46 10.66 14.77
N GLU A 268 16.28 11.98 14.62
CA GLU A 268 17.06 12.77 13.66
C GLU A 268 18.51 12.81 14.16
N THR A 269 19.40 12.05 13.52
CA THR A 269 20.85 12.19 13.70
C THR A 269 21.28 13.50 13.06
N THR A 270 21.56 14.52 13.88
CA THR A 270 21.95 15.86 13.43
C THR A 270 23.34 15.94 12.83
N ASP A 271 24.21 14.96 13.10
CA ASP A 271 25.64 15.01 12.81
C ASP A 271 26.05 14.00 11.73
N GLY A 272 25.67 14.29 10.49
CA GLY A 272 26.18 13.62 9.30
C GLY A 272 25.98 14.52 8.08
N GLU A 273 27.02 14.76 7.30
CA GLU A 273 26.89 15.51 6.04
C GLU A 273 25.88 14.81 5.13
N ALA A 274 24.92 15.58 4.61
CA ALA A 274 23.87 15.04 3.76
C ALA A 274 24.48 14.50 2.45
N PHE A 275 24.58 13.17 2.34
CA PHE A 275 25.20 12.44 1.23
C PHE A 275 24.62 12.77 -0.15
N LEU A 276 23.42 13.36 -0.20
CA LEU A 276 22.77 13.87 -1.38
C LEU A 276 21.91 15.09 -1.02
N LYS A 277 22.02 16.19 -1.78
CA LYS A 277 21.06 17.30 -1.71
C LYS A 277 19.81 16.95 -2.49
N ILE A 278 18.64 17.22 -1.91
CA ILE A 278 17.33 16.86 -2.51
C ILE A 278 17.10 17.51 -3.89
N GLU A 279 17.75 18.64 -4.16
CA GLU A 279 17.74 19.36 -5.44
C GLU A 279 18.42 18.57 -6.58
N GLU A 280 19.39 17.71 -6.26
CA GLU A 280 20.13 16.92 -7.24
C GLU A 280 19.32 15.71 -7.76
N LEU A 281 18.17 15.38 -7.17
CA LEU A 281 17.29 14.26 -7.59
C LEU A 281 16.70 14.40 -9.01
N TYR A 282 16.85 15.56 -9.65
CA TYR A 282 16.52 15.75 -11.06
C TYR A 282 17.58 15.21 -12.02
N ASP A 283 18.80 14.92 -11.55
CA ASP A 283 19.86 14.33 -12.35
C ASP A 283 19.59 12.83 -12.62
N PRO A 284 19.65 12.37 -13.88
CA PRO A 284 19.50 10.95 -14.23
C PRO A 284 20.40 9.99 -13.45
N ARG A 285 21.57 10.44 -12.98
CA ARG A 285 22.49 9.65 -12.12
C ARG A 285 21.83 9.18 -10.83
N TYR A 286 20.87 9.94 -10.29
CA TYR A 286 20.16 9.61 -9.05
C TYR A 286 18.76 9.01 -9.29
N ALA A 287 18.43 8.59 -10.52
CA ALA A 287 17.13 7.98 -10.84
C ALA A 287 16.78 6.77 -9.97
N ALA A 288 17.78 5.96 -9.56
CA ALA A 288 17.59 4.84 -8.64
C ALA A 288 17.15 5.30 -7.24
N TYR A 289 17.75 6.37 -6.70
CA TYR A 289 17.35 6.96 -5.42
C TYR A 289 15.94 7.55 -5.50
N LYS A 290 15.62 8.26 -6.59
CA LYS A 290 14.27 8.76 -6.84
C LYS A 290 13.24 7.62 -6.87
N TYR A 291 13.57 6.47 -7.47
CA TYR A 291 12.71 5.29 -7.46
C TYR A 291 12.53 4.70 -6.06
N ILE A 292 13.60 4.61 -5.25
CA ILE A 292 13.53 4.17 -3.85
C ILE A 292 12.61 5.09 -3.05
N PHE A 293 12.74 6.42 -3.15
CA PHE A 293 11.87 7.36 -2.43
C PHE A 293 10.40 7.24 -2.84
N ARG A 294 10.10 7.03 -4.13
CA ARG A 294 8.73 6.75 -4.60
C ARG A 294 8.17 5.46 -4.00
N LEU A 295 8.99 4.42 -3.81
CA LEU A 295 8.57 3.20 -3.12
C LEU A 295 8.33 3.44 -1.62
N CYS A 296 9.18 4.22 -0.94
CA CYS A 296 8.99 4.60 0.46
C CYS A 296 7.66 5.32 0.68
N TYR A 297 7.37 6.36 -0.12
CA TYR A 297 6.09 7.08 -0.05
C TYR A 297 4.89 6.19 -0.42
N ARG A 298 5.02 5.30 -1.41
CA ARG A 298 3.99 4.32 -1.74
C ARG A 298 3.68 3.38 -0.57
N ILE A 299 4.69 2.92 0.18
CA ILE A 299 4.50 2.09 1.39
C ILE A 299 3.81 2.92 2.48
N LEU A 300 4.24 4.15 2.74
CA LEU A 300 3.61 5.04 3.72
C LEU A 300 2.12 5.27 3.40
N ARG A 301 1.79 5.61 2.14
CA ARG A 301 0.42 5.79 1.65
C ARG A 301 -0.46 4.56 1.83
N LEU A 302 0.07 3.36 1.61
CA LEU A 302 -0.67 2.11 1.86
C LEU A 302 -0.81 1.81 3.36
N SER A 303 0.20 2.14 4.19
CA SER A 303 0.18 1.88 5.63
C SER A 303 -0.81 2.74 6.42
N GLN A 304 -1.18 3.91 5.89
CA GLN A 304 -2.10 4.85 6.56
C GLN A 304 -3.56 4.72 6.11
N GLN A 305 -3.83 3.95 5.04
CA GLN A 305 -5.16 3.77 4.49
C GLN A 305 -6.09 3.16 5.55
N ASP A 306 -7.19 3.88 5.84
CA ASP A 306 -8.22 3.51 6.83
C ASP A 306 -7.69 3.19 8.25
N TYR A 307 -6.47 3.60 8.59
CA TYR A 307 -5.81 3.24 9.85
C TYR A 307 -5.36 4.45 10.68
N ARG A 308 -6.30 4.99 11.47
CA ARG A 308 -6.15 6.22 12.26
C ARG A 308 -4.87 6.31 13.12
N LYS A 309 -4.42 5.21 13.72
CA LYS A 309 -3.19 5.21 14.55
C LYS A 309 -1.91 5.45 13.72
N ASN A 310 -1.85 4.92 12.50
CA ASN A 310 -0.71 5.15 11.61
C ASN A 310 -0.76 6.58 11.05
N GLN A 311 -1.95 7.09 10.74
CA GLN A 311 -2.15 8.50 10.37
C GLN A 311 -1.65 9.45 11.48
N GLU A 312 -2.00 9.20 12.74
CA GLU A 312 -1.51 9.99 13.89
C GLU A 312 0.00 9.88 14.09
N TYR A 313 0.60 8.73 13.80
CA TYR A 313 2.06 8.55 13.85
C TYR A 313 2.76 9.32 12.73
N ILE A 314 2.34 9.15 11.48
CA ILE A 314 2.91 9.80 10.29
C ILE A 314 2.74 11.32 10.35
N ALA A 315 1.61 11.81 10.88
CA ALA A 315 1.35 13.24 11.06
C ALA A 315 2.37 13.96 11.97
N LYS A 316 3.09 13.25 12.85
CA LYS A 316 4.20 13.84 13.62
C LYS A 316 5.36 14.29 12.73
N HIS A 317 5.55 13.63 11.59
CA HIS A 317 6.59 13.91 10.59
C HIS A 317 6.04 14.73 9.40
N PHE A 318 4.87 15.36 9.54
CA PHE A 318 4.25 16.15 8.47
C PHE A 318 5.17 17.27 7.94
N GLY A 319 5.85 17.99 8.85
CA GLY A 319 6.81 19.05 8.49
C GLY A 319 8.05 18.56 7.72
N PHE A 320 8.40 17.28 7.84
CA PHE A 320 9.45 16.67 7.01
C PHE A 320 8.93 16.42 5.59
N MET A 321 7.73 15.85 5.45
CA MET A 321 7.13 15.56 4.14
C MET A 321 6.82 16.84 3.35
N GLN A 322 6.42 17.92 4.01
CA GLN A 322 6.22 19.25 3.40
C GLN A 322 7.44 19.73 2.61
N LYS A 323 8.65 19.58 3.17
CA LYS A 323 9.91 20.01 2.54
C LYS A 323 10.26 19.21 1.28
N GLN A 324 9.59 18.09 1.03
CA GLN A 324 9.84 17.20 -0.10
C GLN A 324 8.73 17.27 -1.19
N ILE A 325 7.76 18.16 -1.02
CA ILE A 325 6.76 18.49 -2.04
C ILE A 325 7.48 19.06 -3.26
N GLY A 326 7.14 18.56 -4.46
CA GLY A 326 7.64 19.13 -5.72
C GLY A 326 8.89 18.49 -6.32
N TYR A 327 9.44 17.44 -5.70
CA TYR A 327 10.57 16.66 -6.24
C TYR A 327 10.15 15.39 -7.03
N ASP A 328 8.84 15.21 -7.28
CA ASP A 328 8.27 14.06 -8.01
C ASP A 328 8.68 12.71 -7.37
N ILE A 329 8.53 12.65 -6.04
CA ILE A 329 8.77 11.45 -5.21
C ILE A 329 7.49 10.87 -4.58
N LEU A 330 6.30 11.35 -4.97
CA LEU A 330 4.99 10.95 -4.44
C LEU A 330 4.73 11.38 -2.97
N ALA A 331 5.41 12.42 -2.51
CA ALA A 331 5.13 13.04 -1.21
C ALA A 331 3.72 13.64 -1.19
N GLU A 332 3.37 14.36 -2.26
CA GLU A 332 2.06 14.96 -2.51
C GLU A 332 0.89 13.96 -2.41
N ASP A 333 0.96 12.81 -3.11
CA ASP A 333 -0.03 11.72 -3.10
C ASP A 333 -0.21 11.09 -1.70
N THR A 334 0.81 11.18 -0.85
CA THR A 334 0.80 10.64 0.52
C THR A 334 0.24 11.66 1.51
N ILE A 335 0.58 12.94 1.34
CA ILE A 335 0.07 14.06 2.13
C ILE A 335 -1.44 14.22 1.92
N THR A 336 -1.93 14.21 0.69
CA THR A 336 -3.37 14.36 0.42
C THR A 336 -4.17 13.19 0.96
N ALA A 337 -3.68 11.96 0.78
CA ALA A 337 -4.27 10.77 1.39
C ALA A 337 -4.25 10.78 2.94
N LEU A 338 -3.27 11.45 3.57
CA LEU A 338 -3.20 11.61 5.03
C LEU A 338 -4.19 12.67 5.54
N LEU A 339 -4.40 13.74 4.76
CA LEU A 339 -5.28 14.85 5.12
C LEU A 339 -6.76 14.56 4.80
N HIS A 340 -7.02 13.69 3.81
CA HIS A 340 -8.36 13.23 3.47
C HIS A 340 -9.10 12.73 4.73
N ASN A 341 -10.27 13.31 4.99
CA ASN A 341 -11.10 13.06 6.18
C ASN A 341 -10.49 13.37 7.56
N ASN A 342 -9.33 14.03 7.62
CA ASN A 342 -8.60 14.34 8.87
C ASN A 342 -8.63 15.84 9.23
N ARG A 343 -9.83 16.40 9.45
CA ARG A 343 -10.07 17.82 9.82
C ARG A 343 -9.09 18.40 10.86
N LYS A 344 -8.79 17.69 11.96
CA LYS A 344 -7.87 18.19 13.00
C LYS A 344 -6.42 18.36 12.53
N LEU A 345 -5.99 17.59 11.53
CA LEU A 345 -4.65 17.75 10.94
C LEU A 345 -4.64 18.93 9.98
N LEU A 346 -5.69 19.05 9.14
CA LEU A 346 -5.90 20.19 8.25
C LEU A 346 -5.88 21.53 9.01
N GLU A 347 -6.66 21.66 10.09
CA GLU A 347 -6.77 22.89 10.88
C GLU A 347 -5.48 23.25 11.65
N LYS A 348 -4.56 22.30 11.90
CA LYS A 348 -3.34 22.53 12.70
C LYS A 348 -2.07 22.68 11.86
N HIS A 349 -1.99 22.01 10.71
CA HIS A 349 -0.75 21.84 9.96
C HIS A 349 -0.78 22.40 8.53
N ILE A 350 -1.89 22.97 8.07
CA ILE A 350 -1.95 23.73 6.82
C ILE A 350 -1.95 25.22 7.13
N THR A 351 -0.94 25.94 6.62
CA THR A 351 -0.84 27.39 6.69
C THR A 351 -0.79 27.99 5.28
N ALA A 352 -0.59 29.31 5.17
CA ALA A 352 -0.49 29.98 3.88
C ALA A 352 0.72 29.50 3.04
N SER A 353 1.86 29.20 3.67
CA SER A 353 3.09 28.82 2.94
C SER A 353 2.98 27.48 2.22
N GLU A 354 2.27 26.50 2.80
CA GLU A 354 2.01 25.23 2.13
C GLU A 354 1.10 25.43 0.91
N ILE A 355 0.08 26.27 1.03
CA ILE A 355 -0.86 26.56 -0.06
C ILE A 355 -0.15 27.28 -1.21
N GLU A 356 0.70 28.27 -0.92
CA GLU A 356 1.55 28.91 -1.95
C GLU A 356 2.51 27.89 -2.61
N THR A 357 3.02 26.90 -1.85
CA THR A 357 3.85 25.82 -2.41
C THR A 357 3.03 24.93 -3.36
N PHE A 358 1.80 24.56 -3.00
CA PHE A 358 0.89 23.82 -3.89
C PHE A 358 0.51 24.64 -5.14
N VAL A 359 0.23 25.93 -5.01
CA VAL A 359 -0.04 26.85 -6.13
C VAL A 359 1.17 26.97 -7.07
N GLY A 360 2.39 27.03 -6.52
CA GLY A 360 3.64 26.94 -7.29
C GLY A 360 3.78 25.64 -8.08
N LEU A 361 3.32 24.51 -7.54
CA LEU A 361 3.26 23.24 -8.27
C LEU A 361 2.17 23.20 -9.33
N VAL A 362 0.98 23.75 -9.08
CA VAL A 362 -0.06 23.93 -10.11
C VAL A 362 0.52 24.72 -11.29
N ARG A 363 1.20 25.85 -11.04
CA ARG A 363 1.87 26.65 -12.07
C ARG A 363 2.94 25.86 -12.85
N LYS A 364 3.73 25.03 -12.19
CA LYS A 364 4.75 24.18 -12.84
C LYS A 364 4.10 23.11 -13.74
N ASN A 365 3.03 22.50 -13.27
CA ASN A 365 2.36 21.36 -13.92
C ASN A 365 1.27 21.76 -14.93
N MET A 366 0.83 23.02 -14.93
CA MET A 366 0.00 23.60 -16.00
C MET A 366 0.71 23.55 -17.36
N LYS A 367 2.06 23.62 -17.39
CA LYS A 367 2.86 23.43 -18.61
C LYS A 367 2.60 22.09 -19.32
N THR A 368 2.18 21.07 -18.57
CA THR A 368 1.82 19.74 -19.06
C THR A 368 0.34 19.41 -18.84
N TRP A 369 -0.49 20.42 -18.54
CA TRP A 369 -1.95 20.33 -18.31
C TRP A 369 -2.37 19.27 -17.28
N GLN A 370 -1.56 19.04 -16.24
CA GLN A 370 -1.87 18.04 -15.21
C GLN A 370 -2.77 18.63 -14.11
N SER A 371 -4.02 18.16 -14.08
CA SER A 371 -5.09 18.54 -13.15
C SER A 371 -4.87 18.13 -11.68
N ARG A 372 -4.07 17.08 -11.42
CA ARG A 372 -3.93 16.42 -10.10
C ARG A 372 -3.70 17.36 -8.90
N PHE A 373 -3.00 18.48 -9.09
CA PHE A 373 -2.70 19.42 -8.00
C PHE A 373 -3.88 20.37 -7.69
N LEU A 374 -4.82 20.54 -8.62
CA LEU A 374 -6.12 21.17 -8.34
C LEU A 374 -7.00 20.25 -7.50
N ASP A 375 -7.00 18.94 -7.78
CA ASP A 375 -7.72 17.93 -6.98
C ASP A 375 -7.26 17.96 -5.52
N TYR A 376 -5.94 18.05 -5.31
CA TYR A 376 -5.37 18.21 -3.99
C TYR A 376 -5.87 19.47 -3.27
N LEU A 377 -5.87 20.64 -3.91
CA LEU A 377 -6.44 21.86 -3.32
C LEU A 377 -7.95 21.72 -3.05
N SER A 378 -8.66 20.97 -3.90
CA SER A 378 -10.09 20.69 -3.76
C SER A 378 -10.38 19.81 -2.54
N ASP A 379 -9.59 18.74 -2.34
CA ASP A 379 -9.62 17.87 -1.16
C ASP A 379 -9.25 18.62 0.14
N LEU A 380 -8.35 19.60 0.09
CA LEU A 380 -8.01 20.44 1.26
C LEU A 380 -9.17 21.35 1.71
N CYS A 381 -10.15 21.64 0.83
CA CYS A 381 -11.34 22.41 1.18
C CYS A 381 -12.38 21.58 1.98
N ILE A 382 -12.38 20.24 1.85
CA ILE A 382 -13.44 19.36 2.35
C ILE A 382 -12.90 18.20 3.18
N SER A 383 -13.42 18.02 4.39
CA SER A 383 -13.23 16.81 5.20
C SER A 383 -14.57 16.18 5.55
N ASN A 384 -14.73 14.87 5.30
CA ASN A 384 -15.95 14.12 5.59
C ASN A 384 -17.23 14.79 5.02
N LYS A 385 -17.15 15.26 3.77
CA LYS A 385 -18.21 16.03 3.07
C LYS A 385 -18.63 17.34 3.77
N LYS A 386 -17.81 17.87 4.68
CA LYS A 386 -17.99 19.18 5.33
C LYS A 386 -16.84 20.11 4.96
N ALA A 387 -17.18 21.35 4.62
CA ALA A 387 -16.19 22.39 4.39
C ALA A 387 -15.43 22.77 5.67
N ILE A 388 -14.16 23.15 5.50
CA ILE A 388 -13.32 23.73 6.54
C ILE A 388 -13.08 25.19 6.18
N ALA A 389 -13.76 26.10 6.87
CA ALA A 389 -13.71 27.54 6.57
C ALA A 389 -12.30 28.13 6.56
N VAL A 390 -11.41 27.67 7.47
CA VAL A 390 -10.02 28.16 7.59
C VAL A 390 -9.19 27.80 6.36
N THR A 391 -9.21 26.55 5.89
CA THR A 391 -8.46 26.15 4.70
C THR A 391 -9.07 26.74 3.43
N GLN A 392 -10.41 26.78 3.34
CA GLN A 392 -11.10 27.50 2.25
C GLN A 392 -10.67 28.97 2.17
N GLU A 393 -10.62 29.70 3.28
CA GLU A 393 -10.23 31.12 3.29
C GLU A 393 -8.78 31.32 2.79
N LEU A 394 -7.84 30.50 3.25
CA LEU A 394 -6.44 30.54 2.81
C LEU A 394 -6.32 30.22 1.31
N ILE A 395 -7.02 29.19 0.82
CA ILE A 395 -7.04 28.81 -0.60
C ILE A 395 -7.67 29.92 -1.45
N CYS A 396 -8.76 30.55 -0.98
CA CYS A 396 -9.37 31.71 -1.66
C CYS A 396 -8.40 32.88 -1.79
N LYS A 397 -7.69 33.25 -0.71
CA LYS A 397 -6.72 34.36 -0.71
C LYS A 397 -5.53 34.10 -1.65
N SER A 398 -5.06 32.86 -1.73
CA SER A 398 -3.92 32.47 -2.56
C SER A 398 -4.30 32.29 -4.04
N VAL A 399 -5.29 31.44 -4.34
CA VAL A 399 -5.66 31.05 -5.71
C VAL A 399 -6.31 32.22 -6.47
N LEU A 400 -7.16 33.02 -5.81
CA LEU A 400 -7.84 34.16 -6.44
C LEU A 400 -6.98 35.45 -6.41
N CYS A 401 -5.72 35.37 -5.98
CA CYS A 401 -4.81 36.52 -6.01
C CYS A 401 -4.51 36.93 -7.46
N ALA A 402 -4.46 38.25 -7.73
CA ALA A 402 -4.10 38.76 -9.06
C ALA A 402 -2.72 38.29 -9.55
N ASN A 403 -1.79 37.99 -8.63
CA ASN A 403 -0.47 37.44 -8.95
C ASN A 403 -0.53 35.98 -9.47
N ASN A 404 -1.64 35.29 -9.25
CA ASN A 404 -1.88 33.90 -9.63
C ASN A 404 -2.96 33.77 -10.72
N SER A 405 -3.28 34.85 -11.44
CA SER A 405 -4.26 34.81 -12.55
C SER A 405 -3.81 33.94 -13.74
N ASP A 406 -2.51 33.62 -13.82
CA ASP A 406 -1.91 32.83 -14.90
C ASP A 406 -2.29 31.35 -14.84
N ILE A 407 -2.57 30.82 -13.64
CA ILE A 407 -2.98 29.41 -13.46
C ILE A 407 -4.48 29.15 -13.68
N LEU A 408 -5.27 30.21 -13.88
CA LEU A 408 -6.72 30.12 -14.06
C LEU A 408 -7.12 30.29 -15.53
N ILE A 409 -8.06 29.47 -15.97
CA ILE A 409 -8.78 29.66 -17.23
C ILE A 409 -9.94 30.63 -16.95
N GLU A 410 -9.98 31.74 -17.69
CA GLU A 410 -11.06 32.73 -17.65
C GLU A 410 -12.14 32.37 -18.68
N THR A 411 -13.40 32.40 -18.26
CA THR A 411 -14.56 32.04 -19.08
C THR A 411 -15.31 33.31 -19.49
N ARG A 412 -15.60 33.48 -20.79
CA ARG A 412 -16.36 34.63 -21.31
C ARG A 412 -17.49 34.18 -22.22
N LEU A 413 -18.60 34.92 -22.18
CA LEU A 413 -19.63 34.87 -23.22
C LEU A 413 -19.25 35.82 -24.36
N VAL A 414 -19.36 35.35 -25.59
CA VAL A 414 -19.17 36.13 -26.81
C VAL A 414 -20.47 36.06 -27.60
N SER A 415 -21.15 37.20 -27.76
CA SER A 415 -22.39 37.29 -28.53
C SER A 415 -22.08 37.57 -30.01
N THR A 416 -22.21 36.56 -30.87
CA THR A 416 -22.09 36.72 -32.32
C THR A 416 -23.46 37.08 -32.89
N LYS A 417 -23.52 38.17 -33.66
CA LYS A 417 -24.75 38.61 -34.35
C LYS A 417 -24.71 38.15 -35.80
N TYR A 418 -25.62 37.27 -36.18
CA TYR A 418 -25.83 36.89 -37.58
C TYR A 418 -26.99 37.70 -38.16
N GLU A 419 -26.82 38.25 -39.36
CA GLU A 419 -27.94 38.84 -40.10
C GLU A 419 -28.82 37.72 -40.67
N LYS A 420 -30.10 37.73 -40.34
CA LYS A 420 -31.09 36.82 -40.96
C LYS A 420 -31.24 37.20 -42.43
N SER A 421 -30.77 36.35 -43.34
CA SER A 421 -31.12 36.48 -44.75
C SER A 421 -32.58 36.07 -44.96
N ASN A 422 -33.42 37.06 -45.31
CA ASN A 422 -34.87 36.97 -45.52
C ASN A 422 -35.72 36.63 -44.28
N THR A 423 -36.22 37.68 -43.60
CA THR A 423 -37.53 37.66 -42.94
C THR A 423 -38.48 38.63 -43.66
N LEU A 424 -39.72 38.20 -43.89
CA LEU A 424 -40.79 39.02 -44.47
C LEU A 424 -41.72 39.64 -43.39
N ASP A 425 -41.43 39.39 -42.11
CA ASP A 425 -42.17 39.93 -40.97
C ASP A 425 -41.55 41.24 -40.44
N PRO A 426 -42.31 42.35 -40.33
CA PRO A 426 -41.79 43.64 -39.86
C PRO A 426 -41.42 43.72 -38.37
N ASP A 427 -41.84 42.76 -37.54
CA ASP A 427 -41.73 42.81 -36.08
C ASP A 427 -40.69 41.82 -35.49
N ASP A 428 -40.07 40.98 -36.34
CA ASP A 428 -39.00 40.06 -35.93
C ASP A 428 -37.61 40.73 -36.09
N SER A 429 -36.81 40.65 -35.04
CA SER A 429 -35.47 41.23 -35.02
C SER A 429 -34.57 40.66 -36.12
N LYS A 430 -33.98 41.55 -36.93
CA LYS A 430 -33.10 41.24 -38.08
C LYS A 430 -31.85 40.39 -37.78
N TYR A 431 -31.55 40.17 -36.51
CA TYR A 431 -30.33 39.51 -36.05
C TYR A 431 -30.67 38.32 -35.17
N THR A 432 -30.14 37.14 -35.46
CA THR A 432 -30.00 36.11 -34.41
C THR A 432 -28.75 36.41 -33.59
N VAL A 433 -28.89 36.36 -32.27
CA VAL A 433 -27.77 36.54 -31.33
C VAL A 433 -27.41 35.17 -30.77
N GLU A 434 -26.31 34.61 -31.23
CA GLU A 434 -25.76 33.36 -30.69
C GLU A 434 -24.64 33.68 -29.70
N GLU A 435 -24.91 33.45 -28.42
CA GLU A 435 -23.91 33.62 -27.36
C GLU A 435 -23.08 32.34 -27.18
N GLU A 436 -21.82 32.33 -27.60
CA GLU A 436 -20.92 31.19 -27.40
C GLU A 436 -19.99 31.39 -26.20
N VAL A 437 -19.51 30.28 -25.63
CA VAL A 437 -18.57 30.28 -24.51
C VAL A 437 -17.14 30.18 -25.03
N MET A 438 -16.34 31.21 -24.75
CA MET A 438 -14.92 31.27 -25.05
C MET A 438 -14.10 31.06 -23.77
N LEU A 439 -13.12 30.17 -23.84
CA LEU A 439 -12.12 29.96 -22.79
C LEU A 439 -10.85 30.74 -23.13
N LEU A 440 -10.29 31.45 -22.14
CA LEU A 440 -9.05 32.21 -22.25
C LEU A 440 -8.05 31.74 -21.20
N TRP A 441 -6.80 31.50 -21.59
CA TRP A 441 -5.72 31.06 -20.69
C TRP A 441 -4.39 31.76 -21.01
N ASN A 442 -3.36 31.49 -20.19
CA ASN A 442 -2.04 32.13 -20.27
C ASN A 442 -2.13 33.67 -20.24
N ASN A 443 -2.81 34.24 -19.24
CA ASN A 443 -3.08 35.69 -19.14
C ASN A 443 -3.72 36.26 -20.43
N LYS A 444 -4.79 35.62 -20.93
CA LYS A 444 -5.58 36.03 -22.11
C LYS A 444 -4.84 35.98 -23.45
N LYS A 445 -3.65 35.37 -23.51
CA LYS A 445 -2.89 35.22 -24.77
C LYS A 445 -3.42 34.12 -25.67
N CYS A 446 -4.10 33.13 -25.10
CA CYS A 446 -4.69 32.02 -25.85
C CYS A 446 -6.21 32.03 -25.63
N SER A 447 -6.97 31.89 -26.71
CA SER A 447 -8.44 31.85 -26.69
C SER A 447 -8.98 30.83 -27.70
N ARG A 448 -9.97 30.03 -27.29
CA ARG A 448 -10.71 29.07 -28.14
C ARG A 448 -12.17 29.01 -27.73
N LEU A 449 -13.03 28.63 -28.66
CA LEU A 449 -14.42 28.30 -28.35
C LEU A 449 -14.51 26.94 -27.67
N LEU A 450 -15.42 26.80 -26.71
CA LEU A 450 -15.66 25.54 -26.01
C LEU A 450 -16.18 24.45 -26.96
N SER A 451 -16.96 24.83 -27.97
CA SER A 451 -17.49 23.97 -29.04
C SER A 451 -16.38 23.34 -29.87
N GLU A 452 -15.39 24.14 -30.30
CA GLU A 452 -14.19 23.70 -31.03
C GLU A 452 -13.35 22.73 -30.20
N LEU A 453 -12.96 23.12 -28.98
CA LEU A 453 -12.16 22.28 -28.08
C LEU A 453 -12.84 20.93 -27.79
N ALA A 454 -14.17 20.92 -27.63
CA ALA A 454 -14.93 19.70 -27.43
C ALA A 454 -14.99 18.82 -28.68
N ALA A 455 -14.98 19.40 -29.90
CA ALA A 455 -14.89 18.65 -31.14
C ALA A 455 -13.50 18.04 -31.34
N GLU A 456 -12.44 18.82 -31.12
CA GLU A 456 -11.05 18.35 -31.16
C GLU A 456 -10.80 17.22 -30.14
N ALA A 457 -11.27 17.36 -28.90
CA ALA A 457 -11.12 16.34 -27.86
C ALA A 457 -11.95 15.07 -28.10
N ARG A 458 -13.03 15.13 -28.92
CA ARG A 458 -13.74 13.94 -29.41
C ARG A 458 -12.94 13.22 -30.51
N ALA A 459 -12.21 13.95 -31.34
CA ALA A 459 -11.38 13.38 -32.41
C ALA A 459 -10.06 12.79 -31.88
N ASP A 460 -9.40 13.45 -30.92
CA ASP A 460 -8.20 12.97 -30.24
C ASP A 460 -8.33 13.08 -28.71
N PRO A 461 -8.74 11.98 -28.04
CA PRO A 461 -8.83 11.92 -26.57
C PRO A 461 -7.47 12.01 -25.84
N GLY A 462 -6.35 11.84 -26.54
CA GLY A 462 -4.99 12.00 -25.99
C GLY A 462 -4.39 13.40 -26.24
N GLY A 463 -5.08 14.23 -27.02
CA GLY A 463 -4.60 15.52 -27.50
C GLY A 463 -4.59 16.61 -26.44
N GLN A 464 -3.90 17.71 -26.75
CA GLN A 464 -3.77 18.87 -25.87
C GLN A 464 -5.15 19.47 -25.49
N SER A 465 -6.10 19.49 -26.42
CA SER A 465 -7.46 20.02 -26.20
C SER A 465 -8.25 19.22 -25.16
N ALA A 466 -8.06 17.89 -25.10
CA ALA A 466 -8.64 17.04 -24.05
C ALA A 466 -8.04 17.35 -22.66
N ALA A 467 -6.72 17.57 -22.59
CA ALA A 467 -6.04 17.91 -21.34
C ALA A 467 -6.42 19.32 -20.81
N ILE A 468 -6.64 20.29 -21.70
CA ILE A 468 -7.15 21.62 -21.34
C ILE A 468 -8.56 21.52 -20.74
N LEU A 469 -9.46 20.72 -21.35
CA LEU A 469 -10.82 20.51 -20.82
C LEU A 469 -10.81 19.77 -19.48
N ASP A 470 -9.93 18.79 -19.29
CA ASP A 470 -9.77 18.10 -18.01
C ASP A 470 -9.25 19.05 -16.90
N TYR A 471 -8.29 19.93 -17.22
CA TYR A 471 -7.83 20.96 -16.30
C TYR A 471 -8.97 21.95 -15.95
N TYR A 472 -9.72 22.42 -16.94
CA TYR A 472 -10.88 23.32 -16.73
C TYR A 472 -11.94 22.68 -15.83
N ARG A 473 -12.23 21.38 -16.02
CA ARG A 473 -13.17 20.63 -15.17
C ARG A 473 -12.71 20.61 -13.71
N HIS A 474 -11.46 20.25 -13.43
CA HIS A 474 -10.97 20.20 -12.05
C HIS A 474 -10.81 21.60 -11.41
N GLN A 475 -10.64 22.66 -12.23
CA GLN A 475 -10.75 24.06 -11.78
C GLN A 475 -12.18 24.40 -11.32
N LEU A 476 -13.21 23.97 -12.04
CA LEU A 476 -14.61 24.15 -11.64
C LEU A 476 -14.97 23.35 -10.37
N ASP A 477 -14.46 22.12 -10.24
CA ASP A 477 -14.64 21.31 -9.03
C ASP A 477 -14.00 22.00 -7.80
N LEU A 478 -12.80 22.58 -7.95
CA LEU A 478 -12.15 23.41 -6.94
C LEU A 478 -13.00 24.65 -6.58
N PHE A 479 -13.47 25.41 -7.57
CA PHE A 479 -14.33 26.59 -7.32
C PHE A 479 -15.64 26.24 -6.60
N SER A 480 -16.27 25.10 -6.93
CA SER A 480 -17.46 24.60 -6.24
C SER A 480 -17.17 24.35 -4.75
N ASN A 481 -16.05 23.69 -4.46
CA ASN A 481 -15.64 23.34 -3.09
C ASN A 481 -15.14 24.55 -2.28
N MET A 482 -14.58 25.57 -2.93
CA MET A 482 -14.24 26.87 -2.31
C MET A 482 -15.49 27.65 -1.90
N CYS A 483 -16.57 27.62 -2.70
CA CYS A 483 -17.83 28.33 -2.43
C CYS A 483 -18.76 27.63 -1.42
N LEU A 484 -18.44 26.39 -1.01
CA LEU A 484 -19.27 25.60 -0.09
C LEU A 484 -19.49 26.34 1.25
N ASN A 485 -20.68 26.20 1.85
CA ASN A 485 -21.10 26.90 3.07
C ASN A 485 -21.10 28.44 2.99
N ARG A 486 -21.30 29.03 1.80
CA ARG A 486 -21.40 30.48 1.56
C ARG A 486 -20.12 31.26 1.92
N GLN A 487 -18.97 30.77 1.46
CA GLN A 487 -17.72 31.52 1.60
C GLN A 487 -17.76 32.77 0.69
N TYR A 488 -18.21 33.90 1.25
CA TYR A 488 -18.44 35.15 0.50
C TYR A 488 -17.18 35.70 -0.18
N LEU A 489 -15.98 35.38 0.34
CA LEU A 489 -14.71 35.76 -0.29
C LEU A 489 -14.57 35.15 -1.70
N ALA A 490 -14.95 33.89 -1.89
CA ALA A 490 -14.95 33.25 -3.20
C ALA A 490 -16.13 33.75 -4.07
N LEU A 491 -17.33 33.79 -3.48
CA LEU A 491 -18.55 34.16 -4.21
C LEU A 491 -18.48 35.57 -4.80
N ASN A 492 -17.96 36.55 -4.07
CA ASN A 492 -17.86 37.93 -4.54
C ASN A 492 -16.89 38.08 -5.74
N THR A 493 -15.86 37.24 -5.82
CA THR A 493 -14.86 37.25 -6.91
C THR A 493 -15.28 36.39 -8.10
N LEU A 494 -15.95 35.26 -7.86
CA LEU A 494 -16.36 34.31 -8.91
C LEU A 494 -17.73 34.65 -9.53
N SER A 495 -18.67 35.22 -8.78
CA SER A 495 -20.01 35.56 -9.31
C SER A 495 -20.00 36.54 -10.50
N PRO A 496 -19.09 37.52 -10.62
CA PRO A 496 -18.97 38.34 -11.83
C PRO A 496 -18.40 37.59 -13.05
N GLN A 497 -17.62 36.53 -12.82
CA GLN A 497 -16.97 35.75 -13.88
C GLN A 497 -17.88 34.61 -14.40
N LEU A 498 -18.67 34.01 -13.51
CA LEU A 498 -19.58 32.89 -13.77
C LEU A 498 -21.04 33.34 -13.65
N HIS A 499 -21.48 34.21 -14.57
CA HIS A 499 -22.83 34.76 -14.56
C HIS A 499 -23.91 33.68 -14.76
N ILE A 500 -25.11 33.88 -14.21
CA ILE A 500 -26.20 32.88 -14.19
C ILE A 500 -26.58 32.36 -15.60
N HIS A 501 -26.54 33.24 -16.60
CA HIS A 501 -26.79 32.88 -18.01
C HIS A 501 -25.74 31.92 -18.57
N LEU A 502 -24.48 32.05 -18.14
CA LEU A 502 -23.36 31.21 -18.56
C LEU A 502 -23.54 29.77 -18.04
N ILE A 503 -23.96 29.64 -16.77
CA ILE A 503 -24.25 28.35 -16.12
C ILE A 503 -25.48 27.67 -16.76
N LEU A 504 -26.57 28.41 -16.95
CA LEU A 504 -27.79 27.87 -17.59
C LEU A 504 -27.51 27.40 -19.03
N LYS A 505 -26.69 28.14 -19.79
CA LYS A 505 -26.33 27.74 -21.16
C LYS A 505 -25.38 26.53 -21.17
N GLN A 506 -24.40 26.45 -20.26
CA GLN A 506 -23.55 25.25 -20.13
C GLN A 506 -24.40 23.99 -19.91
N VAL A 507 -25.35 24.01 -18.97
CA VAL A 507 -26.25 22.87 -18.71
C VAL A 507 -27.06 22.49 -19.95
N ALA A 508 -27.63 23.47 -20.67
CA ALA A 508 -28.40 23.21 -21.89
C ALA A 508 -27.55 22.63 -23.03
N THR A 509 -26.36 23.18 -23.29
CA THR A 509 -25.45 22.67 -24.34
C THR A 509 -24.91 21.27 -24.00
N LEU A 510 -24.66 21.00 -22.72
CA LEU A 510 -24.17 19.69 -22.25
C LEU A 510 -25.29 18.64 -22.22
N GLN A 511 -26.55 19.02 -21.94
CA GLN A 511 -27.71 18.13 -22.16
C GLN A 511 -27.86 17.76 -23.64
N ALA A 512 -27.77 18.74 -24.55
CA ALA A 512 -27.86 18.46 -25.99
C ALA A 512 -26.76 17.50 -26.48
N GLN A 513 -25.51 17.67 -26.01
CA GLN A 513 -24.41 16.76 -26.32
C GLN A 513 -24.57 15.37 -25.68
N ALA A 514 -25.10 15.29 -24.46
CA ALA A 514 -25.38 14.00 -23.82
C ALA A 514 -26.53 13.25 -24.52
N GLN A 515 -27.52 13.96 -25.05
CA GLN A 515 -28.65 13.39 -25.77
C GLN A 515 -28.22 12.82 -27.13
N ALA A 516 -27.40 13.56 -27.89
CA ALA A 516 -26.79 13.07 -29.14
C ALA A 516 -25.90 11.83 -28.91
N ALA A 517 -25.11 11.80 -27.84
CA ALA A 517 -24.25 10.65 -27.50
C ALA A 517 -25.04 9.37 -27.13
N VAL A 518 -26.31 9.51 -26.71
CA VAL A 518 -27.22 8.38 -26.46
C VAL A 518 -27.83 7.86 -27.76
N GLU A 519 -28.13 8.73 -28.73
CA GLU A 519 -28.64 8.35 -30.05
C GLU A 519 -27.58 7.62 -30.91
N GLU A 520 -26.29 7.95 -30.75
CA GLU A 520 -25.17 7.30 -31.47
C GLU A 520 -24.66 5.98 -30.82
N GLY A 521 -25.26 5.51 -29.73
CA GLY A 521 -25.02 4.16 -29.20
C GLY A 521 -23.63 3.89 -28.58
N CYS A 522 -22.86 4.92 -28.22
CA CYS A 522 -21.53 4.78 -27.64
C CYS A 522 -21.55 4.30 -26.16
N SER A 523 -21.40 2.99 -25.95
CA SER A 523 -21.46 2.31 -24.64
C SER A 523 -20.31 2.59 -23.66
N ALA A 524 -19.39 3.52 -23.97
CA ALA A 524 -18.19 3.79 -23.17
C ALA A 524 -18.30 4.98 -22.19
N LEU A 525 -19.43 5.69 -22.14
CA LEU A 525 -19.59 6.96 -21.40
C LEU A 525 -20.53 6.87 -20.18
N HIS A 526 -20.17 6.03 -19.21
CA HIS A 526 -20.74 6.03 -17.85
C HIS A 526 -19.60 5.78 -16.86
N PRO A 527 -19.37 6.59 -15.78
CA PRO A 527 -20.27 7.55 -15.15
C PRO A 527 -19.81 9.02 -15.22
N ARG A 528 -18.94 9.39 -16.19
CA ARG A 528 -18.35 10.75 -16.27
C ARG A 528 -19.35 11.87 -16.61
N CYS A 529 -20.50 11.59 -17.22
CA CYS A 529 -21.46 12.61 -17.65
C CYS A 529 -22.52 12.98 -16.58
N TYR A 530 -22.68 12.18 -15.52
CA TYR A 530 -23.78 12.36 -14.54
C TYR A 530 -23.64 13.56 -13.59
N TRP A 531 -22.47 14.23 -13.58
CA TRP A 531 -22.17 15.28 -12.60
C TRP A 531 -22.72 16.66 -12.98
N LEU A 532 -22.88 16.94 -14.27
CA LEU A 532 -23.37 18.24 -14.78
C LEU A 532 -24.85 18.49 -14.49
N ALA A 533 -25.61 17.44 -14.16
CA ALA A 533 -26.97 17.53 -13.65
C ALA A 533 -27.04 17.89 -12.14
N ASN A 534 -25.91 17.94 -11.43
CA ASN A 534 -25.81 18.17 -9.98
C ASN A 534 -24.94 19.39 -9.64
N ILE A 535 -25.02 20.46 -10.44
CA ILE A 535 -24.59 21.79 -9.95
C ILE A 535 -25.44 22.09 -8.69
N PRO A 536 -24.81 22.32 -7.52
CA PRO A 536 -25.56 22.33 -6.27
C PRO A 536 -26.53 23.52 -6.22
N SER A 537 -27.74 23.26 -5.74
CA SER A 537 -28.82 24.24 -5.51
C SER A 537 -28.48 25.34 -4.50
N SER A 538 -27.23 25.41 -4.03
CA SER A 538 -26.65 26.52 -3.28
C SER A 538 -26.22 27.71 -4.16
N TRP A 539 -26.15 27.55 -5.48
CA TRP A 539 -25.79 28.63 -6.43
C TRP A 539 -26.98 29.47 -6.88
N THR A 540 -28.22 29.10 -6.52
CA THR A 540 -29.39 29.95 -6.76
C THR A 540 -29.59 30.92 -5.58
N PRO A 541 -29.70 32.23 -5.82
CA PRO A 541 -30.27 33.14 -4.84
C PRO A 541 -31.69 32.69 -4.56
N SER A 542 -32.02 32.40 -3.30
CA SER A 542 -33.37 32.00 -2.92
C SER A 542 -34.36 33.11 -3.29
N SER A 543 -35.33 32.81 -4.16
CA SER A 543 -36.32 33.73 -4.73
C SER A 543 -37.41 34.17 -3.72
N ARG A 544 -37.01 34.56 -2.50
CA ARG A 544 -37.89 34.92 -1.38
C ARG A 544 -37.61 36.26 -0.69
N SER A 545 -36.75 37.12 -1.24
CA SER A 545 -36.49 38.47 -0.73
C SER A 545 -37.05 39.61 -1.61
N SER A 546 -38.15 39.37 -2.34
CA SER A 546 -38.86 40.37 -3.17
C SER A 546 -40.29 40.66 -2.67
N LYS A 547 -40.52 40.45 -1.37
CA LYS A 547 -41.65 41.02 -0.63
C LYS A 547 -41.07 41.66 0.63
N TYR A 548 -41.56 42.85 0.98
CA TYR A 548 -40.94 43.81 1.90
C TYR A 548 -39.73 44.58 1.34
N TYR A 549 -39.98 45.44 0.36
CA TYR A 549 -39.74 46.88 0.53
C TYR A 549 -40.83 47.66 -0.22
N ARG A 550 -41.46 48.60 0.48
CA ARG A 550 -42.31 49.67 -0.05
C ARG A 550 -41.89 50.94 0.66
#